data_AF-A0A0B2BY12-F1
#
_entry.id   AF-A0A0B2BY12-F1
#
_cell.length_a   1.000
_cell.length_b   1.000
_cell.length_c   1.000
_cell.angle_alpha   90.00
_cell.angle_beta   90.00
_cell.angle_gamma   90.00
#
_symmetry.space_group_name_H-M   'P 1'
#
loop_
_entity.id
_entity.type
_entity.pdbx_description
1 polymer ?
#
loop_
_entity_poly.entity_id
_entity_poly.type
_entity_poly.pdbx_seq_one_letter_code
_entity_poly.pdbx_strand_id
1 'polypeptide(L)'
;MLRRLLPAFGAIALLPVTPVAAQQAGAADGAADAVMLSAMRGMFPTEPLTAEQEARLPAAQPLADKVVPDGVYARVMDDMLRAMMGPMADLFSSTGMSAETLSLRLGMTAEHLGKLSEAERLEVTALLDPAYDQRGRVAMNAMIDPLRDIIVAVEPGLRSGIARAYAARFDAAELAAIGAFFDTPVGARFAGELLPLFSDPQVMSASMEMLPQVMERMPQMTEAMVAAMTDLPPERGFADLNNRQRARLAQLLGVDMAALKNGMVPPPVIVPVP
;
A
#
# COMPACT_ATOMS: atom_id res chain seq x y z
N MET A 1 23.50 -50.53 -39.56
CA MET A 1 24.59 -50.13 -40.47
C MET A 1 24.02 -49.23 -41.57
N LEU A 2 24.75 -48.18 -41.99
CA LEU A 2 24.61 -47.34 -43.21
C LEU A 2 23.20 -46.78 -43.58
N ARG A 3 23.01 -45.44 -43.68
CA ARG A 3 23.21 -44.57 -44.88
C ARG A 3 22.39 -45.04 -46.10
N ARG A 4 21.66 -44.22 -46.87
CA ARG A 4 21.57 -42.75 -47.12
C ARG A 4 20.13 -42.46 -47.68
N LEU A 5 19.64 -41.28 -48.09
CA LEU A 5 20.19 -39.93 -48.39
C LEU A 5 19.09 -38.85 -48.14
N LEU A 6 19.14 -37.70 -48.82
CA LEU A 6 18.13 -36.64 -48.97
C LEU A 6 17.88 -36.43 -50.50
N PRO A 7 16.77 -35.81 -50.97
CA PRO A 7 16.62 -34.33 -51.00
C PRO A 7 15.23 -33.86 -50.48
N ALA A 8 15.11 -32.76 -49.74
CA ALA A 8 15.33 -31.35 -50.09
C ALA A 8 14.25 -30.74 -51.02
N PHE A 9 13.22 -30.13 -50.40
CA PHE A 9 12.55 -28.92 -50.91
C PHE A 9 12.18 -28.04 -49.70
N GLY A 10 12.50 -26.74 -49.78
CA GLY A 10 12.35 -25.82 -48.66
C GLY A 10 11.00 -25.13 -48.63
N ALA A 11 10.38 -25.09 -47.44
CA ALA A 11 9.33 -24.13 -47.12
C ALA A 11 9.91 -23.10 -46.15
N ILE A 12 10.18 -21.89 -46.64
CA ILE A 12 10.55 -20.76 -45.79
C ILE A 12 9.27 -20.30 -45.08
N ALA A 13 9.10 -20.73 -43.83
CA ALA A 13 8.04 -20.21 -42.97
C ALA A 13 8.35 -18.74 -42.64
N LEU A 14 7.54 -17.84 -43.21
CA LEU A 14 7.54 -16.41 -42.85
C LEU A 14 7.07 -16.27 -41.40
N LEU A 15 8.02 -16.18 -40.48
CA LEU A 15 7.74 -15.69 -39.13
C LEU A 15 7.31 -14.22 -39.22
N PRO A 16 6.26 -13.78 -38.50
CA PRO A 16 5.98 -12.37 -38.37
C PRO A 16 7.15 -11.70 -37.66
N VAL A 17 7.87 -10.83 -38.36
CA VAL A 17 8.92 -10.00 -37.77
C VAL A 17 8.24 -8.95 -36.91
N THR A 18 7.93 -9.29 -35.67
CA THR A 18 7.57 -8.31 -34.64
C THR A 18 8.75 -7.36 -34.48
N PRO A 19 8.56 -6.04 -34.57
CA PRO A 19 9.66 -5.09 -34.47
C PRO A 19 10.30 -5.19 -33.08
N VAL A 20 11.62 -5.40 -33.03
CA VAL A 20 12.41 -5.55 -31.79
C VAL A 20 12.18 -4.38 -30.82
N ALA A 21 11.90 -3.19 -31.35
CA ALA A 21 11.53 -2.00 -30.56
C ALA A 21 10.29 -2.19 -29.67
N ALA A 22 9.31 -3.01 -30.08
CA ALA A 22 8.10 -3.27 -29.28
C ALA A 22 8.37 -4.25 -28.12
N GLN A 23 9.34 -5.17 -28.26
CA GLN A 23 9.78 -6.03 -27.16
C GLN A 23 10.66 -5.28 -26.17
N GLN A 24 11.45 -4.29 -26.63
CA GLN A 24 12.27 -3.46 -25.74
C GLN A 24 11.44 -2.49 -24.88
N ALA A 25 10.34 -1.95 -25.41
CA ALA A 25 9.45 -1.09 -24.63
C ALA A 25 8.83 -1.82 -23.42
N GLY A 26 8.24 -3.01 -23.64
CA GLY A 26 7.67 -3.80 -22.54
C GLY A 26 8.71 -4.44 -21.60
N ALA A 27 9.94 -4.69 -22.07
CA ALA A 27 10.99 -5.26 -21.24
C ALA A 27 11.64 -4.23 -20.30
N ALA A 28 11.63 -2.94 -20.64
CA ALA A 28 12.17 -1.89 -19.77
C ALA A 28 11.26 -1.68 -18.53
N ASP A 29 9.95 -1.54 -18.75
CA ASP A 29 8.96 -1.40 -17.67
C ASP A 29 8.94 -2.67 -16.79
N GLY A 30 8.87 -3.85 -17.42
CA GLY A 30 8.90 -5.13 -16.68
C GLY A 30 10.19 -5.37 -15.88
N ALA A 31 11.33 -4.79 -16.29
CA ALA A 31 12.57 -4.85 -15.52
C ALA A 31 12.57 -3.87 -14.34
N ALA A 32 12.04 -2.66 -14.52
CA ALA A 32 11.86 -1.70 -13.43
C ALA A 32 10.89 -2.24 -12.37
N ASP A 33 9.76 -2.82 -12.80
CA ASP A 33 8.79 -3.49 -11.94
C ASP A 33 9.39 -4.71 -11.22
N ALA A 34 10.18 -5.54 -11.91
CA ALA A 34 10.86 -6.67 -11.29
C ALA A 34 11.92 -6.26 -10.27
N VAL A 35 12.65 -5.16 -10.50
CA VAL A 35 13.60 -4.59 -9.53
C VAL A 35 12.86 -4.01 -8.32
N MET A 36 11.79 -3.24 -8.55
CA MET A 36 10.94 -2.69 -7.47
C MET A 36 10.33 -3.81 -6.63
N LEU A 37 9.72 -4.83 -7.26
CA LEU A 37 9.14 -5.98 -6.57
C LEU A 37 10.20 -6.80 -5.81
N SER A 38 11.42 -6.90 -6.34
CA SER A 38 12.53 -7.56 -5.64
C SER A 38 13.03 -6.74 -4.44
N ALA A 39 13.08 -5.41 -4.55
CA ALA A 39 13.39 -4.51 -3.44
C ALA A 39 12.31 -4.57 -2.35
N MET A 40 11.03 -4.57 -2.73
CA MET A 40 9.90 -4.71 -1.80
C MET A 40 9.90 -6.08 -1.09
N ARG A 41 10.25 -7.18 -1.77
CA ARG A 41 10.47 -8.48 -1.10
C ARG A 41 11.69 -8.46 -0.18
N GLY A 42 12.77 -7.80 -0.61
CA GLY A 42 13.99 -7.62 0.19
C GLY A 42 13.80 -6.77 1.45
N MET A 43 12.75 -5.95 1.51
CA MET A 43 12.36 -5.19 2.70
C MET A 43 11.78 -6.07 3.82
N PHE A 44 11.27 -7.26 3.49
CA PHE A 44 10.70 -8.22 4.43
C PHE A 44 11.34 -9.61 4.29
N PRO A 45 12.64 -9.76 4.63
CA PRO A 45 13.33 -11.04 4.50
C PRO A 45 12.77 -12.04 5.51
N THR A 46 12.04 -13.05 5.02
CA THR A 46 11.63 -14.20 5.83
C THR A 46 12.71 -15.26 5.77
N GLU A 47 13.26 -15.64 6.93
CA GLU A 47 14.10 -16.84 7.02
C GLU A 47 13.30 -18.07 6.54
N PRO A 48 13.89 -18.98 5.74
CA PRO A 48 13.27 -20.25 5.42
C PRO A 48 12.97 -21.04 6.68
N LEU A 49 11.85 -21.77 6.69
CA LEU A 49 11.54 -22.67 7.80
C LEU A 49 12.59 -23.77 7.91
N THR A 50 12.92 -24.18 9.14
CA THR A 50 13.69 -25.40 9.36
C THR A 50 12.82 -26.62 9.04
N ALA A 51 13.43 -27.78 8.74
CA ALA A 51 12.70 -29.01 8.46
C ALA A 51 11.71 -29.41 9.59
N GLU A 52 12.03 -29.08 10.84
CA GLU A 52 11.15 -29.30 12.00
C GLU A 52 9.94 -28.36 12.03
N GLN A 53 10.08 -27.14 11.52
CA GLN A 53 9.00 -26.17 11.37
C GLN A 53 8.15 -26.52 10.14
N GLU A 54 8.76 -26.92 9.02
CA GLU A 54 8.03 -27.43 7.85
C GLU A 54 7.14 -28.63 8.21
N ALA A 55 7.64 -29.56 9.03
CA ALA A 55 6.87 -30.70 9.53
C ALA A 55 5.64 -30.31 10.37
N ARG A 56 5.57 -29.08 10.91
CA ARG A 56 4.43 -28.56 11.68
C ARG A 56 3.36 -27.89 10.83
N LEU A 57 3.64 -27.59 9.55
CA LEU A 57 2.69 -26.92 8.66
C LEU A 57 1.31 -27.61 8.56
N PRO A 58 1.20 -28.96 8.49
CA PRO A 58 -0.10 -29.63 8.48
C PRO A 58 -0.95 -29.41 9.74
N ALA A 59 -0.31 -29.16 10.90
CA ALA A 59 -1.00 -28.82 12.14
C ALA A 59 -1.30 -27.32 12.26
N ALA A 60 -0.44 -26.47 11.69
CA ALA A 60 -0.58 -25.01 11.74
C ALA A 60 -1.60 -24.44 10.73
N GLN A 61 -1.73 -25.06 9.55
CA GLN A 61 -2.66 -24.64 8.50
C GLN A 61 -4.13 -24.54 9.00
N PRO A 62 -4.75 -25.56 9.62
CA PRO A 62 -6.13 -25.46 10.09
C PRO A 62 -6.33 -24.43 11.22
N LEU A 63 -5.27 -23.97 11.89
CA LEU A 63 -5.37 -22.85 12.85
C LEU A 63 -5.45 -21.51 12.10
N ALA A 64 -4.61 -21.34 11.07
CA ALA A 64 -4.64 -20.18 10.20
C ALA A 64 -5.98 -20.06 9.45
N ASP A 65 -6.57 -21.18 9.03
CA ASP A 65 -7.88 -21.21 8.36
C ASP A 65 -9.03 -20.75 9.28
N LYS A 66 -8.92 -20.95 10.60
CA LYS A 66 -9.91 -20.48 11.59
C LYS A 66 -9.73 -19.02 12.00
N VAL A 67 -8.49 -18.52 11.98
CA VAL A 67 -8.16 -17.10 12.26
C VAL A 67 -8.39 -16.22 11.03
N VAL A 68 -8.20 -16.79 9.83
CA VAL A 68 -8.53 -16.16 8.54
C VAL A 68 -9.55 -16.99 7.77
N PRO A 69 -10.84 -16.99 8.18
CA PRO A 69 -11.92 -17.57 7.39
C PRO A 69 -12.03 -16.92 6.01
N ASP A 70 -12.57 -17.65 5.03
CA ASP A 70 -12.76 -17.14 3.67
C ASP A 70 -13.55 -15.82 3.63
N GLY A 71 -12.93 -14.79 3.04
CA GLY A 71 -13.48 -13.45 2.86
C GLY A 71 -13.46 -12.59 4.13
N VAL A 72 -12.74 -12.97 5.20
CA VAL A 72 -12.69 -12.17 6.43
C VAL A 72 -12.08 -10.79 6.19
N TYR A 73 -11.04 -10.66 5.36
CA TYR A 73 -10.44 -9.35 5.09
C TYR A 73 -11.33 -8.47 4.22
N ALA A 74 -12.10 -9.07 3.30
CA ALA A 74 -13.11 -8.35 2.53
C ALA A 74 -14.22 -7.82 3.45
N ARG A 75 -14.69 -8.63 4.42
CA ARG A 75 -15.66 -8.20 5.44
C ARG A 75 -15.12 -7.06 6.31
N VAL A 76 -13.90 -7.19 6.83
CA VAL A 76 -13.21 -6.15 7.61
C VAL A 76 -13.15 -4.83 6.84
N MET A 77 -12.77 -4.88 5.56
CA MET A 77 -12.76 -3.69 4.70
C MET A 77 -14.19 -3.14 4.49
N ASP A 78 -15.17 -3.98 4.16
CA ASP A 78 -16.56 -3.58 3.95
C ASP A 78 -17.16 -2.89 5.21
N ASP A 79 -16.81 -3.37 6.40
CA ASP A 79 -17.25 -2.81 7.69
C ASP A 79 -16.52 -1.51 8.04
N MET A 80 -15.20 -1.41 7.84
CA MET A 80 -14.45 -0.15 8.00
C MET A 80 -14.93 0.94 7.05
N LEU A 81 -15.16 0.58 5.77
CA LEU A 81 -15.70 1.50 4.76
C LEU A 81 -17.10 1.96 5.16
N ARG A 82 -17.97 1.05 5.63
CA ARG A 82 -19.30 1.42 6.13
C ARG A 82 -19.24 2.38 7.32
N ALA A 83 -18.39 2.10 8.30
CA ALA A 83 -18.23 2.91 9.51
C ALA A 83 -17.71 4.33 9.22
N MET A 84 -16.76 4.46 8.29
CA MET A 84 -16.21 5.75 7.88
C MET A 84 -17.10 6.50 6.90
N MET A 85 -17.64 5.81 5.89
CA MET A 85 -18.35 6.45 4.77
C MET A 85 -19.81 6.73 5.06
N GLY A 86 -20.47 6.02 5.98
CA GLY A 86 -21.86 6.32 6.38
C GLY A 86 -22.03 7.77 6.85
N PRO A 87 -21.34 8.19 7.94
CA PRO A 87 -21.41 9.57 8.44
C PRO A 87 -20.98 10.61 7.41
N MET A 88 -20.00 10.28 6.57
CA MET A 88 -19.51 11.17 5.53
C MET A 88 -20.51 11.34 4.36
N ALA A 89 -21.20 10.27 3.96
CA ALA A 89 -22.25 10.32 2.96
C ALA A 89 -23.48 11.08 3.47
N ASP A 90 -23.85 10.90 4.73
CA ASP A 90 -24.93 11.67 5.37
C ASP A 90 -24.59 13.17 5.42
N LEU A 91 -23.33 13.52 5.74
CA LEU A 91 -22.84 14.91 5.71
C LEU A 91 -22.86 15.53 4.30
N PHE A 92 -22.39 14.81 3.28
CA PHE A 92 -22.40 15.33 1.91
C PHE A 92 -23.82 15.44 1.33
N SER A 93 -24.69 14.45 1.57
CA SER A 93 -26.07 14.46 1.06
C SER A 93 -26.92 15.54 1.75
N SER A 94 -26.63 15.89 3.00
CA SER A 94 -27.32 16.97 3.72
C SER A 94 -26.84 18.37 3.34
N THR A 95 -25.62 18.54 2.84
CA THR A 95 -25.03 19.87 2.56
C THR A 95 -24.87 20.23 1.08
N GLY A 96 -25.01 19.25 0.18
CA GLY A 96 -24.88 19.41 -1.27
C GLY A 96 -23.43 19.51 -1.76
N MET A 97 -23.24 20.03 -2.98
CA MET A 97 -21.91 20.31 -3.52
C MET A 97 -21.18 21.36 -2.66
N SER A 98 -19.91 21.08 -2.36
CA SER A 98 -19.04 22.02 -1.63
C SER A 98 -18.77 23.30 -2.44
N ALA A 99 -18.36 24.38 -1.76
CA ALA A 99 -18.02 25.65 -2.41
C ALA A 99 -16.86 25.51 -3.41
N GLU A 100 -15.92 24.60 -3.15
CA GLU A 100 -14.80 24.25 -4.03
C GLU A 100 -15.29 23.50 -5.28
N THR A 101 -16.24 22.56 -5.10
CA THR A 101 -16.86 21.80 -6.18
C THR A 101 -17.67 22.72 -7.10
N LEU A 102 -18.44 23.64 -6.53
CA LEU A 102 -19.17 24.67 -7.27
C LEU A 102 -18.22 25.67 -7.94
N SER A 103 -17.11 26.04 -7.30
CA SER A 103 -16.08 26.93 -7.84
C SER A 103 -15.49 26.35 -9.13
N LEU A 104 -15.10 25.07 -9.11
CA LEU A 104 -14.60 24.35 -10.28
C LEU A 104 -15.63 24.21 -11.41
N ARG A 105 -16.93 24.05 -11.09
CA ARG A 105 -18.01 23.90 -12.09
C ARG A 105 -18.50 25.23 -12.69
N LEU A 106 -18.52 26.30 -11.89
CA LEU A 106 -19.14 27.59 -12.26
C LEU A 106 -18.12 28.68 -12.60
N GLY A 107 -16.82 28.48 -12.32
CA GLY A 107 -15.78 29.47 -12.54
C GLY A 107 -15.84 30.68 -11.59
N MET A 108 -16.60 30.57 -10.50
CA MET A 108 -16.75 31.60 -9.46
C MET A 108 -15.84 31.26 -8.27
N THR A 109 -15.43 32.26 -7.47
CA THR A 109 -14.58 31.98 -6.31
C THR A 109 -15.34 31.21 -5.23
N ALA A 110 -14.66 30.26 -4.56
CA ALA A 110 -15.23 29.53 -3.43
C ALA A 110 -15.72 30.46 -2.30
N GLU A 111 -15.07 31.62 -2.10
CA GLU A 111 -15.49 32.65 -1.14
C GLU A 111 -16.82 33.34 -1.51
N HIS A 112 -17.14 33.44 -2.80
CA HIS A 112 -18.46 33.92 -3.24
C HIS A 112 -19.53 32.84 -3.01
N LEU A 113 -19.22 31.60 -3.36
CA LEU A 113 -20.14 30.45 -3.28
C LEU A 113 -20.39 30.00 -1.84
N GLY A 114 -19.42 30.18 -0.93
CA GLY A 114 -19.57 29.91 0.50
C GLY A 114 -20.55 30.83 1.23
N LYS A 115 -21.05 31.89 0.56
CA LYS A 115 -22.10 32.78 1.09
C LYS A 115 -23.52 32.26 0.89
N LEU A 116 -23.69 31.25 0.02
CA LEU A 116 -24.98 30.57 -0.15
C LEU A 116 -25.35 29.86 1.15
N SER A 117 -26.61 29.97 1.55
CA SER A 117 -27.20 29.13 2.60
C SER A 117 -27.20 27.65 2.19
N GLU A 118 -27.42 26.77 3.16
CA GLU A 118 -27.53 25.32 2.91
C GLU A 118 -28.67 24.99 1.93
N ALA A 119 -29.84 25.64 2.08
CA ALA A 119 -30.96 25.47 1.17
C ALA A 119 -30.61 25.92 -0.27
N GLU A 120 -29.94 27.06 -0.44
CA GLU A 120 -29.50 27.52 -1.76
C GLU A 120 -28.43 26.60 -2.36
N ARG A 121 -27.51 26.05 -1.57
CA ARG A 121 -26.53 25.06 -2.05
C ARG A 121 -27.21 23.76 -2.49
N LEU A 122 -28.21 23.28 -1.75
CA LEU A 122 -28.99 22.09 -2.11
C LEU A 122 -29.79 22.32 -3.40
N GLU A 123 -30.41 23.49 -3.56
CA GLU A 123 -31.12 23.88 -4.78
C GLU A 123 -30.16 23.95 -5.99
N VAL A 124 -29.02 24.65 -5.85
CA VAL A 124 -27.97 24.70 -6.89
C VAL A 124 -27.43 23.31 -7.21
N THR A 125 -27.25 22.45 -6.21
CA THR A 125 -26.82 21.06 -6.38
C THR A 125 -27.83 20.26 -7.21
N ALA A 126 -29.12 20.35 -6.87
CA ALA A 126 -30.19 19.67 -7.60
C ALA A 126 -30.35 20.20 -9.04
N LEU A 127 -30.13 21.50 -9.28
CA LEU A 127 -30.13 22.10 -10.61
C LEU A 127 -28.94 21.63 -11.48
N LEU A 128 -27.75 21.49 -10.88
CA LEU A 128 -26.52 21.11 -11.60
C LEU A 128 -26.32 19.59 -11.73
N ASP A 129 -26.85 18.80 -10.80
CA ASP A 129 -26.76 17.34 -10.81
C ASP A 129 -27.91 16.70 -10.01
N PRO A 130 -29.09 16.50 -10.61
CA PRO A 130 -30.23 15.85 -9.96
C PRO A 130 -29.95 14.44 -9.42
N ALA A 131 -28.82 13.84 -9.81
CA ALA A 131 -28.37 12.51 -9.40
C ALA A 131 -27.10 12.55 -8.54
N TYR A 132 -26.75 13.70 -7.92
CA TYR A 132 -25.50 13.90 -7.18
C TYR A 132 -25.17 12.76 -6.21
N ASP A 133 -26.06 12.43 -5.27
CA ASP A 133 -25.84 11.36 -4.27
C ASP A 133 -25.74 9.97 -4.91
N GLN A 134 -26.49 9.73 -6.01
CA GLN A 134 -26.40 8.48 -6.75
C GLN A 134 -25.05 8.37 -7.47
N ARG A 135 -24.58 9.46 -8.08
CA ARG A 135 -23.28 9.52 -8.77
C ARG A 135 -22.13 9.33 -7.78
N GLY A 136 -22.20 9.96 -6.60
CA GLY A 136 -21.24 9.76 -5.52
C GLY A 136 -21.14 8.29 -5.11
N ARG A 137 -22.28 7.65 -4.77
CA ARG A 137 -22.33 6.22 -4.40
C ARG A 137 -21.82 5.29 -5.50
N VAL A 138 -22.22 5.51 -6.75
CA VAL A 138 -21.77 4.69 -7.90
C VAL A 138 -20.26 4.85 -8.14
N ALA A 139 -19.74 6.07 -8.06
CA ALA A 139 -18.30 6.32 -8.21
C ALA A 139 -17.49 5.66 -7.09
N MET A 140 -17.96 5.74 -5.83
CA MET A 140 -17.29 5.07 -4.71
C MET A 140 -17.29 3.55 -4.85
N ASN A 141 -18.43 2.93 -5.17
CA ASN A 141 -18.50 1.48 -5.36
C ASN A 141 -17.56 1.02 -6.48
N ALA A 142 -17.50 1.74 -7.60
CA ALA A 142 -16.61 1.45 -8.71
C ALA A 142 -15.10 1.53 -8.36
N MET A 143 -14.74 2.22 -7.27
CA MET A 143 -13.37 2.22 -6.72
C MET A 143 -13.14 1.11 -5.68
N ILE A 144 -14.18 0.70 -4.95
CA ILE A 144 -14.11 -0.30 -3.87
C ILE A 144 -14.13 -1.73 -4.43
N ASP A 145 -14.97 -2.02 -5.43
CA ASP A 145 -15.14 -3.38 -5.98
C ASP A 145 -13.80 -3.99 -6.46
N PRO A 146 -12.91 -3.28 -7.20
CA PRO A 146 -11.61 -3.84 -7.59
C PRO A 146 -10.66 -4.09 -6.40
N LEU A 147 -10.74 -3.28 -5.34
CA LEU A 147 -9.94 -3.48 -4.13
C LEU A 147 -10.39 -4.75 -3.39
N ARG A 148 -11.69 -5.01 -3.37
CA ARG A 148 -12.29 -6.21 -2.80
C ARG A 148 -11.82 -7.47 -3.53
N ASP A 149 -11.80 -7.44 -4.85
CA ASP A 149 -11.29 -8.55 -5.67
C ASP A 149 -9.79 -8.83 -5.40
N ILE A 150 -8.97 -7.78 -5.27
CA ILE A 150 -7.55 -7.91 -4.90
C ILE A 150 -7.40 -8.57 -3.52
N ILE A 151 -8.17 -8.12 -2.52
CA ILE A 151 -8.12 -8.66 -1.16
C ILE A 151 -8.47 -10.15 -1.14
N VAL A 152 -9.56 -10.54 -1.80
CA VAL A 152 -9.97 -11.95 -1.93
C VAL A 152 -8.89 -12.78 -2.65
N ALA A 153 -8.23 -12.23 -3.66
CA ALA A 153 -7.15 -12.92 -4.37
C ALA A 153 -5.87 -13.12 -3.55
N VAL A 154 -5.52 -12.21 -2.64
CA VAL A 154 -4.30 -12.33 -1.81
C VAL A 154 -4.52 -13.06 -0.48
N GLU A 155 -5.77 -13.16 -0.01
CA GLU A 155 -6.11 -13.78 1.29
C GLU A 155 -5.55 -15.22 1.47
N PRO A 156 -5.58 -16.13 0.49
CA PRO A 156 -4.96 -17.45 0.63
C PRO A 156 -3.44 -17.38 0.88
N GLY A 157 -2.77 -16.39 0.30
CA GLY A 157 -1.34 -16.12 0.52
C GLY A 157 -1.05 -15.60 1.93
N LEU A 158 -1.90 -14.72 2.45
CA LEU A 158 -1.83 -14.24 3.84
C LEU A 158 -2.05 -15.38 4.83
N ARG A 159 -3.06 -16.22 4.60
CA ARG A 159 -3.38 -17.42 5.39
C ARG A 159 -2.21 -18.40 5.43
N SER A 160 -1.57 -18.67 4.29
CA SER A 160 -0.33 -19.46 4.20
C SER A 160 0.86 -18.80 4.92
N GLY A 161 0.95 -17.46 4.93
CA GLY A 161 1.91 -16.71 5.74
C GLY A 161 1.71 -16.94 7.25
N ILE A 162 0.46 -16.87 7.72
CA ILE A 162 0.09 -17.09 9.12
C ILE A 162 0.34 -18.55 9.53
N ALA A 163 0.02 -19.53 8.68
CA ALA A 163 0.33 -20.94 8.93
C ALA A 163 1.84 -21.18 9.11
N ARG A 164 2.69 -20.55 8.27
CA ARG A 164 4.15 -20.59 8.41
C ARG A 164 4.62 -19.90 9.70
N ALA A 165 4.03 -18.77 10.06
CA ALA A 165 4.34 -18.07 11.31
C ALA A 165 3.98 -18.90 12.55
N TYR A 166 2.85 -19.62 12.53
CA TYR A 166 2.47 -20.56 13.58
C TYR A 166 3.46 -21.72 13.68
N ALA A 167 3.76 -22.37 12.56
CA ALA A 167 4.71 -23.49 12.50
C ALA A 167 6.14 -23.11 12.93
N ALA A 168 6.54 -21.86 12.70
CA ALA A 168 7.84 -21.33 13.13
C ALA A 168 7.92 -21.09 14.65
N ARG A 169 6.83 -20.56 15.24
CA ARG A 169 6.80 -20.03 16.61
C ARG A 169 6.37 -21.04 17.67
N PHE A 170 5.55 -22.02 17.30
CA PHE A 170 4.96 -22.98 18.23
C PHE A 170 5.43 -24.41 17.95
N ASP A 171 5.48 -25.23 18.99
CA ASP A 171 5.74 -26.67 18.86
C ASP A 171 4.46 -27.47 18.54
N ALA A 172 4.62 -28.78 18.34
CA ALA A 172 3.49 -29.65 17.98
C ALA A 172 2.42 -29.80 19.09
N ALA A 173 2.81 -29.69 20.37
CA ALA A 173 1.88 -29.77 21.50
C ALA A 173 1.11 -28.47 21.67
N GLU A 174 1.77 -27.33 21.50
CA GLU A 174 1.14 -26.01 21.51
C GLU A 174 0.14 -25.85 20.36
N LEU A 175 0.52 -26.24 19.13
CA LEU A 175 -0.39 -26.22 17.97
C LEU A 175 -1.61 -27.13 18.19
N ALA A 176 -1.42 -28.31 18.77
CA ALA A 176 -2.53 -29.21 19.12
C ALA A 176 -3.45 -28.61 20.21
N ALA A 177 -2.90 -27.94 21.22
CA ALA A 177 -3.68 -27.30 22.28
C ALA A 177 -4.49 -26.09 21.75
N ILE A 178 -3.89 -25.27 20.88
CA ILE A 178 -4.59 -24.16 20.20
C ILE A 178 -5.70 -24.73 19.29
N GLY A 179 -5.42 -25.81 18.55
CA GLY A 179 -6.41 -26.52 17.74
C GLY A 179 -7.62 -26.97 18.54
N ALA A 180 -7.38 -27.69 19.64
CA ALA A 180 -8.42 -28.17 20.54
C ALA A 180 -9.26 -27.03 21.17
N PHE A 181 -8.65 -25.89 21.50
CA PHE A 181 -9.40 -24.71 21.92
C PHE A 181 -10.26 -24.17 20.77
N PHE A 182 -9.70 -23.99 19.59
CA PHE A 182 -10.41 -23.52 18.39
C PHE A 182 -11.44 -24.53 17.83
N ASP A 183 -11.47 -25.78 18.30
CA ASP A 183 -12.55 -26.75 18.02
C ASP A 183 -13.76 -26.57 18.95
N THR A 184 -13.61 -25.83 20.05
CA THR A 184 -14.76 -25.46 20.89
C THR A 184 -15.60 -24.36 20.22
N PRO A 185 -16.93 -24.30 20.45
CA PRO A 185 -17.77 -23.23 19.88
C PRO A 185 -17.31 -21.82 20.25
N VAL A 186 -16.76 -21.64 21.46
CA VAL A 186 -16.22 -20.35 21.92
C VAL A 186 -14.90 -20.02 21.25
N GLY A 187 -13.99 -20.99 21.13
CA GLY A 187 -12.69 -20.79 20.47
C GLY A 187 -12.80 -20.58 18.96
N ALA A 188 -13.73 -21.28 18.29
CA ALA A 188 -14.04 -21.06 16.88
C ALA A 188 -14.56 -19.63 16.64
N ARG A 189 -15.49 -19.15 17.49
CA ARG A 189 -15.96 -17.76 17.44
C ARG A 189 -14.82 -16.78 17.73
N PHE A 190 -14.03 -17.02 18.77
CA PHE A 190 -12.90 -16.15 19.13
C PHE A 190 -11.90 -16.01 17.98
N ALA A 191 -11.52 -17.12 17.33
CA ALA A 191 -10.59 -17.09 16.21
C ALA A 191 -11.12 -16.28 15.02
N GLY A 192 -12.38 -16.49 14.62
CA GLY A 192 -12.99 -15.81 13.48
C GLY A 192 -13.34 -14.34 13.71
N GLU A 193 -13.56 -13.92 14.96
CA GLU A 193 -13.89 -12.53 15.33
C GLU A 193 -12.64 -11.69 15.66
N LEU A 194 -11.48 -12.31 15.90
CA LEU A 194 -10.27 -11.60 16.36
C LEU A 194 -9.77 -10.55 15.35
N LEU A 195 -9.84 -10.82 14.04
CA LEU A 195 -9.49 -9.84 13.02
C LEU A 195 -10.56 -8.74 12.87
N PRO A 196 -11.87 -9.05 12.73
CA PRO A 196 -12.96 -8.06 12.79
C PRO A 196 -12.94 -7.11 13.99
N LEU A 197 -12.48 -7.57 15.16
CA LEU A 197 -12.42 -6.74 16.36
C LEU A 197 -11.52 -5.50 16.20
N PHE A 198 -10.48 -5.55 15.38
CA PHE A 198 -9.63 -4.38 15.10
C PHE A 198 -10.31 -3.32 14.21
N SER A 199 -11.38 -3.70 13.51
CA SER A 199 -12.26 -2.79 12.77
C SER A 199 -13.53 -2.40 13.54
N ASP A 200 -13.68 -2.82 14.81
CA ASP A 200 -14.84 -2.44 15.62
C ASP A 200 -14.85 -0.91 15.85
N PRO A 201 -16.01 -0.23 15.68
CA PRO A 201 -16.10 1.22 15.86
C PRO A 201 -15.61 1.73 17.23
N GLN A 202 -15.70 0.92 18.30
CA GLN A 202 -15.19 1.30 19.63
C GLN A 202 -13.65 1.29 19.66
N VAL A 203 -13.02 0.31 19.00
CA VAL A 203 -11.56 0.24 18.87
C VAL A 203 -11.03 1.36 17.97
N MET A 204 -11.75 1.67 16.88
CA MET A 204 -11.45 2.81 16.01
C MET A 204 -11.61 4.15 16.75
N SER A 205 -12.67 4.34 17.54
CA SER A 205 -12.89 5.57 18.34
C SER A 205 -11.75 5.80 19.33
N ALA A 206 -11.40 4.78 20.13
CA ALA A 206 -10.30 4.85 21.08
C ALA A 206 -8.96 5.18 20.41
N SER A 207 -8.74 4.73 19.17
CA SER A 207 -7.56 5.07 18.37
C SER A 207 -7.57 6.54 17.93
N MET A 208 -8.73 7.11 17.59
CA MET A 208 -8.86 8.53 17.23
C MET A 208 -8.66 9.47 18.42
N GLU A 209 -9.03 9.05 19.63
CA GLU A 209 -8.77 9.78 20.89
C GLU A 209 -7.26 9.91 21.23
N MET A 210 -6.40 9.10 20.59
CA MET A 210 -4.94 9.21 20.72
C MET A 210 -4.35 10.30 19.81
N LEU A 211 -5.03 10.70 18.73
CA LEU A 211 -4.49 11.66 17.76
C LEU A 211 -4.14 13.03 18.36
N PRO A 212 -4.98 13.67 19.20
CA PRO A 212 -4.62 14.93 19.85
C PRO A 212 -3.34 14.80 20.70
N GLN A 213 -3.20 13.70 21.44
CA GLN A 213 -2.01 13.45 22.27
C GLN A 213 -0.75 13.28 21.41
N VAL A 214 -0.84 12.64 20.24
CA VAL A 214 0.28 12.58 19.30
C VAL A 214 0.63 13.99 18.79
N MET A 215 -0.37 14.78 18.38
CA MET A 215 -0.17 16.15 17.90
C MET A 215 0.46 17.08 18.95
N GLU A 216 0.06 16.97 20.22
CA GLU A 216 0.67 17.68 21.36
C GLU A 216 2.15 17.30 21.58
N ARG A 217 2.54 16.07 21.24
CA ARG A 217 3.91 15.56 21.38
C ARG A 217 4.78 15.80 20.14
N MET A 218 4.21 16.11 18.98
CA MET A 218 4.96 16.36 17.74
C MET A 218 6.10 17.40 17.88
N PRO A 219 5.93 18.54 18.59
CA PRO A 219 7.02 19.49 18.81
C PRO A 219 8.20 18.86 19.58
N GLN A 220 7.92 18.10 20.64
CA GLN A 220 8.93 17.41 21.46
C GLN A 220 9.67 16.34 20.66
N MET A 221 8.96 15.63 19.77
CA MET A 221 9.58 14.67 18.84
C MET A 221 10.48 15.38 17.83
N THR A 222 10.11 16.58 17.39
CA THR A 222 10.91 17.40 16.46
C THR A 222 12.16 17.93 17.15
N GLU A 223 12.05 18.46 18.38
CA GLU A 223 13.18 18.87 19.22
C GLU A 223 14.16 17.71 19.47
N ALA A 224 13.66 16.52 19.83
CA ALA A 224 14.49 15.34 20.03
C ALA A 224 15.22 14.90 18.74
N MET A 225 14.55 14.98 17.57
CA MET A 225 15.16 14.70 16.27
C MET A 225 16.27 15.72 15.94
N VAL A 226 16.02 17.01 16.17
CA VAL A 226 17.00 18.09 15.91
C VAL A 226 18.21 17.96 16.84
N ALA A 227 17.99 17.65 18.12
CA ALA A 227 19.08 17.40 19.07
C ALA A 227 19.95 16.21 18.59
N ALA A 228 19.34 15.09 18.23
CA ALA A 228 20.05 13.90 17.72
C ALA A 228 20.79 14.16 16.39
N MET A 229 20.27 15.05 15.54
CA MET A 229 20.94 15.48 14.30
C MET A 229 22.07 16.48 14.54
N THR A 230 22.02 17.27 15.62
CA THR A 230 23.07 18.27 15.95
C THR A 230 24.39 17.59 16.33
N ASP A 231 24.34 16.37 16.89
CA ASP A 231 25.52 15.56 17.21
C ASP A 231 26.18 14.92 15.96
N LEU A 232 25.54 14.99 14.79
CA LEU A 232 26.07 14.42 13.55
C LEU A 232 26.91 15.47 12.78
N PRO A 233 27.99 15.06 12.09
CA PRO A 233 28.68 15.93 11.15
C PRO A 233 27.71 16.43 10.06
N PRO A 234 27.82 17.70 9.63
CA PRO A 234 26.94 18.23 8.59
C PRO A 234 27.09 17.45 7.29
N GLU A 235 25.98 17.30 6.57
CA GLU A 235 25.98 16.71 5.23
C GLU A 235 26.96 17.48 4.32
N ARG A 236 27.74 16.73 3.53
CA ARG A 236 28.86 17.29 2.76
C ARG A 236 28.39 17.72 1.39
N GLY A 237 28.40 19.03 1.13
CA GLY A 237 28.20 19.59 -0.19
C GLY A 237 29.41 19.36 -1.11
N PHE A 238 29.27 19.73 -2.39
CA PHE A 238 30.34 19.63 -3.37
C PHE A 238 31.64 20.34 -2.92
N ALA A 239 31.50 21.47 -2.21
CA ALA A 239 32.62 22.24 -1.68
C ALA A 239 33.48 21.44 -0.69
N ASP A 240 32.85 20.63 0.17
CA ASP A 240 33.50 19.88 1.25
C ASP A 240 34.24 18.64 0.75
N LEU A 241 33.98 18.20 -0.48
CA LEU A 241 34.68 17.09 -1.13
C LEU A 241 36.03 17.56 -1.70
N ASN A 242 37.11 16.83 -1.43
CA ASN A 242 38.40 17.09 -2.09
C ASN A 242 38.40 16.59 -3.55
N ASN A 243 39.38 17.00 -4.36
CA ASN A 243 39.44 16.67 -5.78
C ASN A 243 39.41 15.16 -6.08
N ARG A 244 40.01 14.32 -5.22
CA ARG A 244 39.98 12.85 -5.37
C ARG A 244 38.58 12.30 -5.06
N GLN A 245 37.91 12.82 -4.03
CA GLN A 245 36.53 12.46 -3.68
C GLN A 245 35.54 12.88 -4.78
N ARG A 246 35.67 14.11 -5.31
CA ARG A 246 34.83 14.60 -6.42
C ARG A 246 35.01 13.76 -7.69
N ALA A 247 36.26 13.48 -8.09
CA ALA A 247 36.54 12.65 -9.26
C ALA A 247 36.00 11.21 -9.08
N ARG A 248 36.10 10.64 -7.87
CA ARG A 248 35.53 9.33 -7.57
C ARG A 248 34.00 9.35 -7.59
N LEU A 249 33.36 10.40 -7.07
CA LEU A 249 31.90 10.55 -7.09
C LEU A 249 31.36 10.71 -8.52
N ALA A 250 32.01 11.55 -9.33
CA ALA A 250 31.73 11.71 -10.75
C ALA A 250 31.84 10.36 -11.51
N GLN A 251 32.92 9.60 -11.27
CA GLN A 251 33.11 8.27 -11.83
C GLN A 251 32.02 7.27 -11.40
N LEU A 252 31.61 7.27 -10.13
CA LEU A 252 30.59 6.36 -9.60
C LEU A 252 29.20 6.66 -10.17
N LEU A 253 28.90 7.94 -10.41
CA LEU A 253 27.61 8.40 -10.94
C LEU A 253 27.57 8.46 -12.48
N GLY A 254 28.69 8.21 -13.17
CA GLY A 254 28.77 8.27 -14.64
C GLY A 254 28.62 9.67 -15.23
N VAL A 255 28.82 10.72 -14.43
CA VAL A 255 28.68 12.13 -14.83
C VAL A 255 30.02 12.84 -14.91
N ASP A 256 30.11 13.92 -15.69
CA ASP A 256 31.29 14.79 -15.67
C ASP A 256 31.32 15.72 -14.44
N MET A 257 32.44 16.40 -14.25
CA MET A 257 32.69 17.28 -13.11
C MET A 257 31.83 18.56 -13.07
N ALA A 258 31.35 19.05 -14.22
CA ALA A 258 30.46 20.21 -14.29
C ALA A 258 29.01 19.79 -14.03
N ALA A 259 28.57 18.66 -14.59
CA ALA A 259 27.29 18.03 -14.28
C ALA A 259 27.18 17.68 -12.80
N LEU A 260 28.23 17.09 -12.19
CA LEU A 260 28.26 16.81 -10.74
C LEU A 260 28.11 18.10 -9.91
N LYS A 261 28.83 19.17 -10.27
CA LYS A 261 28.78 20.45 -9.54
C LYS A 261 27.39 21.09 -9.62
N ASN A 262 26.72 21.00 -10.76
CA ASN A 262 25.41 21.61 -10.98
C ASN A 262 24.26 20.75 -10.44
N GLY A 263 24.42 19.42 -10.40
CA GLY A 263 23.43 18.48 -9.87
C GLY A 263 23.48 18.28 -8.35
N MET A 264 24.63 18.52 -7.70
CA MET A 264 24.73 18.53 -6.24
C MET A 264 24.08 19.80 -5.66
N VAL A 265 22.79 19.73 -5.40
CA VAL A 265 22.06 20.70 -4.56
C VAL A 265 22.72 20.73 -3.16
N PRO A 266 22.87 21.91 -2.51
CA PRO A 266 23.26 21.97 -1.11
C PRO A 266 22.32 21.10 -0.25
N PRO A 267 22.82 20.43 0.80
CA PRO A 267 21.98 19.61 1.66
C PRO A 267 20.83 20.46 2.24
N PRO A 268 19.62 19.89 2.37
CA PRO A 268 18.49 20.62 2.94
C PRO A 268 18.82 21.01 4.38
N VAL A 269 18.40 22.21 4.79
CA VAL A 269 18.53 22.63 6.19
C VAL A 269 17.46 21.89 6.99
N ILE A 270 17.79 20.70 7.50
CA ILE A 270 16.94 19.91 8.41
C ILE A 270 17.04 20.47 9.85
N VAL A 271 16.99 21.79 9.96
CA VAL A 271 16.89 22.53 11.21
C VAL A 271 15.65 23.40 11.08
N PRO A 272 14.60 23.20 11.88
CA PRO A 272 13.51 24.14 11.93
C PRO A 272 14.07 25.50 12.38
N VAL A 273 13.73 26.54 11.63
CA VAL A 273 14.07 27.93 11.98
C VAL A 273 13.38 28.26 13.31
N PRO A 274 14.06 28.95 14.26
CA PRO A 274 13.47 29.33 15.55
C PRO A 274 12.30 30.31 15.42
#